data_AF-A0A072NRT0-F1
#
_entry.id   AF-A0A072NRT0-F1
#
_cell.length_a   1.000
_cell.length_b   1.000
_cell.length_c   1.000
_cell.angle_alpha   90.00
_cell.angle_beta   90.00
_cell.angle_gamma   90.00
#
_symmetry.space_group_name_H-M   'P 1'
#
loop_
_entity.id
_entity.type
_entity.pdbx_description
1 polymer ?
#
loop_
_entity_poly.entity_id
_entity_poly.type
_entity_poly.pdbx_seq_one_letter_code
_entity_poly.pdbx_strand_id
1 'polypeptide(L)'
;MRLVRKVKLSSLQDTTEIAIKGHSTIYTVAELKREILVLGEPHHLTDDWYAVKKERWSPSAQSMIEQYIDSEADEMYEDWDELAMECISFEAIDKIQAILDCEFSKDDSINGYWTYESPIEIDVYPKGHCPKCGNKYVNKDFGMCEKCCEKHFEKLG
;
A
#
# COMPACT_ATOMS: atom_id res chain seq x y z
N MET A 1 4.30 22.67 3.20
CA MET A 1 3.75 21.29 3.15
C MET A 1 2.33 21.35 2.63
N ARG A 2 2.01 20.68 1.51
CA ARG A 2 0.61 20.53 1.07
C ARG A 2 -0.04 19.47 1.97
N LEU A 3 -1.16 19.80 2.60
CA LEU A 3 -1.99 18.83 3.32
C LEU A 3 -2.52 17.82 2.31
N VAL A 4 -2.02 16.58 2.35
CA VAL A 4 -2.58 15.49 1.54
C VAL A 4 -3.93 15.13 2.16
N ARG A 5 -5.01 15.24 1.37
CA ARG A 5 -6.35 14.93 1.83
C ARG A 5 -6.47 13.42 2.02
N LYS A 6 -6.67 12.98 3.27
CA LYS A 6 -6.88 11.57 3.60
C LYS A 6 -8.31 11.14 3.22
N VAL A 7 -8.44 9.89 2.79
CA VAL A 7 -9.73 9.25 2.51
C VAL A 7 -10.21 8.52 3.76
N LYS A 8 -11.48 8.67 4.11
CA LYS A 8 -12.05 8.04 5.32
C LYS A 8 -12.28 6.55 5.11
N LEU A 9 -11.87 5.72 6.06
CA LEU A 9 -12.09 4.28 6.04
C LEU A 9 -13.58 3.93 5.87
N SER A 10 -14.48 4.68 6.53
CA SER A 10 -15.93 4.49 6.45
C SER A 10 -16.50 4.66 5.04
N SER A 11 -15.81 5.42 4.18
CA SER A 11 -16.25 5.71 2.81
C SER A 11 -15.73 4.73 1.75
N LEU A 12 -14.78 3.86 2.12
CA LEU A 12 -14.20 2.87 1.22
C LEU A 12 -15.08 1.62 1.11
N GLN A 13 -14.98 0.95 -0.03
CA GLN A 13 -15.63 -0.34 -0.24
C GLN A 13 -14.96 -1.42 0.61
N ASP A 14 -15.75 -2.37 1.08
CA ASP A 14 -15.30 -3.42 1.98
C ASP A 14 -14.21 -4.33 1.37
N THR A 15 -14.14 -4.42 0.05
CA THR A 15 -13.14 -5.18 -0.71
C THR A 15 -11.86 -4.41 -1.01
N THR A 16 -11.79 -3.11 -0.69
CA THR A 16 -10.57 -2.32 -0.90
C THR A 16 -9.45 -2.84 -0.02
N GLU A 17 -8.27 -3.08 -0.60
CA GLU A 17 -7.07 -3.49 0.11
C GLU A 17 -6.36 -2.26 0.71
N ILE A 18 -5.92 -2.39 1.95
CA ILE A 18 -5.28 -1.32 2.73
C ILE A 18 -4.11 -1.90 3.54
N ALA A 19 -3.09 -1.08 3.77
CA ALA A 19 -1.93 -1.47 4.57
C ALA A 19 -1.33 -0.28 5.33
N ILE A 20 -0.56 -0.59 6.36
CA ILE A 20 0.29 0.39 7.03
C ILE A 20 1.58 0.55 6.22
N LYS A 21 2.01 1.79 6.01
CA LYS A 21 3.25 2.06 5.29
C LYS A 21 4.45 1.40 5.97
N GLY A 22 5.23 0.62 5.22
CA GLY A 22 6.40 -0.10 5.74
C GLY A 22 6.11 -1.45 6.39
N HIS A 23 4.84 -1.88 6.42
CA HIS A 23 4.44 -3.22 6.88
C HIS A 23 4.05 -4.12 5.70
N SER A 24 4.22 -5.44 5.88
CA SER A 24 3.89 -6.46 4.88
C SER A 24 2.45 -7.00 4.94
N THR A 25 1.69 -6.59 5.96
CA THR A 25 0.32 -7.07 6.18
C THR A 25 -0.67 -6.23 5.37
N ILE A 26 -1.47 -6.91 4.56
CA ILE A 26 -2.60 -6.32 3.81
C ILE A 26 -3.89 -6.74 4.50
N TYR A 27 -4.79 -5.79 4.64
CA TYR A 27 -6.16 -5.99 5.11
C TYR A 27 -7.13 -5.59 4.00
N THR A 28 -8.27 -6.25 3.95
CA THR A 28 -9.45 -5.63 3.34
C THR A 28 -10.07 -4.64 4.33
N VAL A 29 -10.78 -3.63 3.82
CA VAL A 29 -11.56 -2.69 4.66
C VAL A 29 -12.54 -3.45 5.57
N ALA A 30 -13.16 -4.53 5.09
CA ALA A 30 -14.04 -5.39 5.90
C ALA A 30 -13.31 -6.03 7.09
N GLU A 31 -12.12 -6.58 6.86
CA GLU A 31 -11.30 -7.19 7.92
C GLU A 31 -10.88 -6.16 8.96
N LEU A 32 -10.39 -4.99 8.52
CA LEU A 32 -9.99 -3.93 9.45
C LEU A 32 -11.19 -3.41 10.25
N LYS A 33 -12.35 -3.20 9.61
CA LYS A 33 -13.59 -2.81 10.31
C LYS A 33 -13.99 -3.87 11.36
N ARG A 34 -13.83 -5.17 11.04
CA ARG A 34 -14.11 -6.26 11.98
C ARG A 34 -13.17 -6.23 13.19
N GLU A 35 -11.87 -6.05 12.98
CA GLU A 35 -10.90 -5.96 14.09
C GLU A 35 -11.22 -4.78 15.02
N ILE A 36 -11.55 -3.62 14.43
CA ILE A 36 -11.91 -2.42 15.20
C ILE A 36 -13.23 -2.62 15.98
N LEU A 37 -14.29 -3.05 15.29
CA LEU A 37 -15.65 -3.01 15.84
C LEU A 37 -16.00 -4.24 16.68
N VAL A 38 -15.43 -5.41 16.35
CA VAL A 38 -15.75 -6.69 16.97
C VAL A 38 -14.66 -7.10 17.97
N LEU A 39 -13.38 -7.03 17.58
CA LEU A 39 -12.26 -7.42 18.45
C LEU A 39 -11.82 -6.28 19.36
N GLY A 40 -12.19 -5.04 19.02
CA GLY A 40 -11.93 -3.87 19.84
C GLY A 40 -10.55 -3.27 19.63
N GLU A 41 -9.87 -3.60 18.53
CA GLU A 41 -8.49 -3.19 18.28
C GLU A 41 -8.40 -1.71 17.90
N PRO A 42 -7.53 -0.92 18.57
CA PRO A 42 -7.50 0.53 18.39
C PRO A 42 -6.59 0.95 17.23
N HIS A 43 -6.85 0.45 16.01
CA HIS A 43 -6.07 0.76 14.80
C HIS A 43 -6.01 2.26 14.44
N HIS A 44 -6.97 3.06 14.93
CA HIS A 44 -6.99 4.51 14.80
C HIS A 44 -5.85 5.24 15.56
N LEU A 45 -5.12 4.54 16.43
CA LEU A 45 -3.95 5.09 17.12
C LEU A 45 -2.66 4.95 16.29
N THR A 46 -2.69 4.15 15.23
CA THR A 46 -1.57 3.97 14.31
C THR A 46 -1.75 4.92 13.12
N ASP A 47 -0.73 5.72 12.85
CA ASP A 47 -0.69 6.59 11.68
C ASP A 47 -0.22 5.82 10.43
N ASP A 48 -0.25 6.48 9.26
CA ASP A 48 0.28 5.97 7.99
C ASP A 48 -0.43 4.76 7.36
N TRP A 49 -1.76 4.72 7.45
CA TRP A 49 -2.60 3.83 6.64
C TRP A 49 -2.72 4.33 5.19
N TYR A 50 -2.72 3.41 4.23
CA TYR A 50 -2.88 3.70 2.81
C TYR A 50 -3.77 2.66 2.13
N ALA A 51 -4.52 3.10 1.11
CA ALA A 51 -5.06 2.21 0.11
C ALA A 51 -3.90 1.66 -0.71
N VAL A 52 -3.91 0.35 -0.94
CA VAL A 52 -2.89 -0.32 -1.74
C VAL A 52 -3.48 -0.87 -3.02
N LYS A 53 -2.66 -0.90 -4.06
CA LYS A 53 -3.00 -1.54 -5.33
C LYS A 53 -1.97 -2.63 -5.60
N LYS A 54 -2.45 -3.83 -5.83
CA LYS A 54 -1.59 -4.95 -6.25
C LYS A 54 -1.07 -4.67 -7.66
N GLU A 55 0.24 -4.72 -7.78
CA GLU A 55 0.96 -4.60 -9.04
C GLU A 55 1.75 -5.89 -9.29
N ARG A 56 2.10 -6.12 -10.56
CA ARG A 56 2.94 -7.25 -10.97
C ARG A 56 4.18 -6.70 -11.64
N TRP A 57 5.33 -7.04 -11.09
CA TRP A 57 6.61 -6.80 -11.74
C TRP A 57 6.85 -7.91 -12.78
N SER A 58 7.49 -7.55 -13.89
CA SER A 58 7.93 -8.49 -14.91
C SER A 58 9.35 -8.12 -15.32
N PRO A 59 10.29 -9.08 -15.35
CA PRO A 59 11.62 -8.84 -15.87
C PRO A 59 11.58 -8.55 -17.38
N SER A 60 12.52 -7.73 -17.85
CA SER A 60 12.73 -7.42 -19.26
C SER A 60 14.19 -7.68 -19.60
N ALA A 61 14.44 -8.69 -20.43
CA ALA A 61 15.78 -9.00 -20.92
C ALA A 61 16.41 -7.80 -21.63
N GLN A 62 15.62 -7.08 -22.44
CA GLN A 62 16.05 -5.87 -23.13
C GLN A 62 16.51 -4.80 -22.14
N SER A 63 15.69 -4.47 -21.14
CA SER A 63 16.03 -3.44 -20.16
C SER A 63 17.22 -3.85 -19.28
N MET A 64 17.40 -5.15 -19.00
CA MET A 64 18.59 -5.64 -18.29
C MET A 64 19.88 -5.45 -19.10
N ILE A 65 19.82 -5.69 -20.41
CA ILE A 65 20.96 -5.52 -21.31
C ILE A 65 21.27 -4.03 -21.50
N GLU A 66 20.26 -3.20 -21.77
CA GLU A 66 20.38 -1.75 -21.90
C GLU A 66 21.01 -1.14 -20.64
N GLN A 67 20.48 -1.46 -19.45
CA GLN A 67 21.04 -0.96 -18.19
C GLN A 67 22.50 -1.37 -17.96
N TYR A 68 22.89 -2.58 -18.39
CA TYR A 68 24.27 -3.02 -18.28
C TYR A 68 25.18 -2.23 -19.23
N ILE A 69 24.78 -2.07 -20.49
CA ILE A 69 25.53 -1.28 -21.48
C ILE A 69 25.66 0.16 -21.00
N ASP A 70 24.57 0.79 -20.58
CA ASP A 70 24.54 2.16 -20.05
C ASP A 70 25.50 2.31 -18.86
N SER A 71 25.56 1.30 -17.97
CA SER A 71 26.43 1.35 -16.79
C SER A 71 27.92 1.30 -17.11
N GLU A 72 28.30 0.81 -18.29
CA GLU A 72 29.68 0.74 -18.76
C GLU A 72 30.04 1.89 -19.74
N ALA A 73 29.04 2.62 -20.25
CA ALA A 73 29.22 3.62 -21.31
C ALA A 73 29.99 4.88 -20.86
N ASP A 74 30.01 5.19 -19.56
CA ASP A 74 30.62 6.42 -19.00
C ASP A 74 32.11 6.59 -19.36
N GLU A 75 32.86 5.49 -19.53
CA GLU A 75 34.29 5.52 -19.88
C GLU A 75 34.57 5.22 -21.36
N MET A 76 33.53 5.01 -22.16
CA MET A 76 33.66 4.58 -23.55
C MET A 76 33.60 5.77 -24.51
N TYR A 77 33.89 5.50 -25.78
CA TYR A 77 33.76 6.52 -26.82
C TYR A 77 32.28 6.78 -27.16
N GLU A 78 32.00 7.95 -27.73
CA GLU A 78 30.66 8.36 -28.16
C GLU A 78 30.00 7.29 -29.05
N ASP A 79 28.72 7.02 -28.82
CA ASP A 79 27.89 6.02 -29.52
C ASP A 79 28.34 4.54 -29.33
N TRP A 80 29.27 4.26 -28.42
CA TRP A 80 29.69 2.89 -28.13
C TRP A 80 28.54 2.00 -27.65
N ASP A 81 27.64 2.55 -26.84
CA ASP A 81 26.44 1.90 -26.32
C ASP A 81 25.49 1.47 -27.43
N GLU A 82 25.24 2.35 -28.42
CA GLU A 82 24.44 2.02 -29.60
C GLU A 82 25.04 0.85 -30.37
N LEU A 83 26.36 0.88 -30.62
CA LEU A 83 27.08 -0.19 -31.32
C LEU A 83 27.11 -1.50 -30.53
N ALA A 84 27.24 -1.41 -29.21
CA ALA A 84 27.21 -2.58 -28.32
C ALA A 84 25.83 -3.25 -28.36
N MET A 85 24.76 -2.45 -28.40
CA MET A 85 23.39 -2.96 -28.53
C MET A 85 23.13 -3.60 -29.90
N GLU A 86 23.67 -3.03 -30.99
CA GLU A 86 23.58 -3.62 -32.34
C GLU A 86 24.25 -5.00 -32.47
N CYS A 87 25.23 -5.30 -31.62
CA CYS A 87 25.89 -6.61 -31.59
C CYS A 87 24.99 -7.72 -31.03
N ILE A 88 23.90 -7.37 -30.34
CA ILE A 88 23.01 -8.32 -29.67
C ILE A 88 21.78 -8.53 -30.54
N SER A 89 21.58 -9.77 -31.00
CA SER A 89 20.42 -10.08 -31.84
C SER A 89 19.12 -10.15 -31.03
N PHE A 90 18.02 -9.76 -31.66
CA PHE A 90 16.67 -9.95 -31.09
C PHE A 90 16.39 -11.40 -30.70
N GLU A 91 16.91 -12.38 -31.45
CA GLU A 91 16.77 -13.80 -31.11
C GLU A 91 17.45 -14.17 -29.78
N ALA A 92 18.60 -13.55 -29.47
CA ALA A 92 19.27 -13.75 -28.20
C ALA A 92 18.45 -13.14 -27.05
N ILE A 93 17.92 -11.94 -27.25
CA ILE A 93 17.04 -11.26 -26.28
C ILE A 93 15.79 -12.11 -26.00
N ASP A 94 15.13 -12.63 -27.04
CA ASP A 94 13.94 -13.48 -26.91
C ASP A 94 14.24 -14.77 -26.13
N LYS A 95 15.40 -15.40 -26.36
CA LYS A 95 15.82 -16.59 -25.61
C LYS A 95 16.03 -16.28 -24.13
N ILE A 96 16.66 -15.15 -23.81
CA ILE A 96 16.85 -14.72 -22.43
C ILE A 96 15.49 -14.40 -21.80
N GLN A 97 14.62 -13.69 -22.51
CA GLN A 97 13.27 -13.37 -22.03
C GLN A 97 12.48 -14.66 -21.74
N ALA A 98 12.53 -15.66 -22.62
CA ALA A 98 11.85 -16.93 -22.40
C ALA A 98 12.35 -17.66 -21.14
N ILE A 99 13.65 -17.57 -20.83
CA ILE A 99 14.22 -18.11 -19.58
C ILE A 99 13.67 -17.32 -18.38
N LEU A 100 13.68 -15.98 -18.45
CA LEU A 100 13.15 -15.13 -17.38
C LEU A 100 11.66 -15.42 -17.13
N ASP A 101 10.84 -15.47 -18.18
CA ASP A 101 9.41 -15.77 -18.08
C ASP A 101 9.18 -17.15 -17.46
N CYS A 102 9.95 -18.16 -17.88
CA CYS A 102 9.86 -19.52 -17.34
C CYS A 102 10.22 -19.56 -15.85
N GLU A 103 11.28 -18.89 -15.42
CA GLU A 103 11.74 -18.93 -14.03
C GLU A 103 10.87 -18.08 -13.11
N PHE A 104 10.52 -16.86 -13.52
CA PHE A 104 9.72 -15.95 -12.71
C PHE A 104 8.24 -16.29 -12.71
N SER A 105 7.71 -17.05 -13.67
CA SER A 105 6.31 -17.53 -13.61
C SER A 105 6.06 -18.65 -12.59
N LYS A 106 7.11 -19.23 -11.99
CA LYS A 106 6.98 -20.36 -11.05
C LYS A 106 6.38 -19.98 -9.71
N ASP A 107 6.55 -18.73 -9.28
CA ASP A 107 6.04 -18.24 -7.99
C ASP A 107 5.49 -16.81 -8.14
N ASP A 108 4.16 -16.70 -8.08
CA ASP A 108 3.47 -15.40 -8.16
C ASP A 108 3.77 -14.48 -6.96
N SER A 109 4.31 -15.00 -5.85
CA SER A 109 4.66 -14.20 -4.67
C SER A 109 5.89 -13.31 -4.89
N ILE A 110 6.78 -13.68 -5.82
CA ILE A 110 8.02 -12.93 -6.11
C ILE A 110 7.74 -11.74 -7.03
N ASN A 111 6.74 -11.87 -7.91
CA ASN A 111 6.40 -10.83 -8.88
C ASN A 111 5.30 -9.89 -8.37
N GLY A 112 4.55 -10.31 -7.35
CA GLY A 112 3.51 -9.50 -6.76
C GLY A 112 4.08 -8.50 -5.76
N TYR A 113 3.78 -7.23 -5.94
CA TYR A 113 4.02 -6.20 -4.94
C TYR A 113 2.80 -5.28 -4.85
N TRP A 114 2.84 -4.30 -3.96
CA TRP A 114 1.79 -3.30 -3.86
C TRP A 114 2.37 -1.89 -3.86
N THR A 115 1.63 -0.97 -4.44
CA THR A 115 1.91 0.47 -4.40
C THR A 115 0.98 1.16 -3.41
N TYR A 116 1.47 2.24 -2.80
CA TYR A 116 0.65 3.10 -1.93
C TYR A 116 -0.02 4.18 -2.77
N GLU A 117 -1.34 4.14 -2.87
CA GLU A 117 -2.11 5.03 -3.74
C GLU A 117 -2.56 6.29 -3.00
N SER A 118 -3.24 6.13 -1.87
CA SER A 118 -3.88 7.25 -1.17
C SER A 118 -3.86 7.03 0.34
N PRO A 119 -3.52 8.05 1.15
CA PRO A 119 -3.52 7.93 2.59
C PRO A 119 -4.95 7.81 3.12
N ILE A 120 -5.12 7.00 4.16
CA ILE A 120 -6.39 6.69 4.80
C ILE A 120 -6.42 7.30 6.20
N GLU A 121 -7.59 7.82 6.57
CA GLU A 121 -7.97 8.19 7.92
C GLU A 121 -8.86 7.10 8.49
N ILE A 122 -8.46 6.53 9.63
CA ILE A 122 -9.27 5.56 10.37
C ILE A 122 -10.30 6.33 11.21
N ASP A 123 -11.48 6.56 10.63
CA ASP A 123 -12.59 7.28 11.26
C ASP A 123 -13.64 6.35 11.91
N VAL A 124 -13.28 5.08 12.09
CA VAL A 124 -14.08 4.04 12.75
C VAL A 124 -13.36 3.64 14.03
N TYR A 125 -14.12 3.49 15.13
CA TYR A 125 -13.53 3.33 16.46
C TYR A 125 -14.12 2.15 17.23
N PRO A 126 -13.35 1.51 18.12
CA PRO A 126 -13.86 0.42 18.95
C PRO A 126 -14.97 0.87 19.90
N LYS A 127 -15.82 -0.08 20.33
CA LYS A 127 -16.77 0.17 21.42
C LYS A 127 -16.02 0.69 22.65
N GLY A 128 -16.59 1.70 23.31
CA GLY A 128 -15.91 2.37 24.42
C GLY A 128 -15.00 3.55 24.01
N HIS A 129 -14.92 3.87 22.72
CA HIS A 129 -14.27 5.08 22.21
C HIS A 129 -15.31 6.05 21.64
N CYS A 130 -14.97 7.34 21.65
CA CYS A 130 -15.81 8.41 21.14
C CYS A 130 -15.87 8.37 19.61
N PRO A 131 -17.06 8.30 18.99
CA PRO A 131 -17.18 8.24 17.54
C PRO A 131 -16.73 9.52 16.82
N LYS A 132 -16.50 10.62 17.56
CA LYS A 132 -16.06 11.89 16.99
C LYS A 132 -14.54 12.07 16.95
N CYS A 133 -13.82 11.51 17.90
CA CYS A 133 -12.37 11.76 18.05
C CYS A 133 -11.54 10.52 18.37
N GLY A 134 -12.16 9.34 18.47
CA GLY A 134 -11.48 8.09 18.75
C GLY A 134 -10.94 7.91 20.16
N ASN A 135 -10.96 8.92 21.03
CA ASN A 135 -10.51 8.74 22.41
C ASN A 135 -11.42 7.79 23.20
N LYS A 136 -10.82 7.05 24.13
CA LYS A 136 -11.55 6.24 25.12
C LYS A 136 -12.49 7.10 25.95
N TYR A 137 -13.68 6.58 26.27
CA TYR A 137 -14.55 7.20 27.26
C TYR A 137 -13.91 7.08 28.65
N VAL A 138 -13.85 8.19 29.38
CA VAL A 138 -13.40 8.25 30.78
C VAL A 138 -14.44 7.65 31.70
N ASN A 139 -15.71 7.82 31.33
CA ASN A 139 -16.83 7.24 32.03
C ASN A 139 -17.79 6.59 31.03
N LYS A 140 -17.83 5.25 31.06
CA LYS A 140 -18.64 4.42 30.16
C LYS A 140 -20.14 4.61 30.39
N ASP A 141 -20.55 4.92 31.62
CA ASP A 141 -21.96 5.08 31.98
C ASP A 141 -22.55 6.41 31.47
N PHE A 142 -21.68 7.40 31.23
CA PHE A 142 -22.09 8.74 30.78
C PHE A 142 -21.64 9.07 29.36
N GLY A 143 -20.93 8.17 28.68
CA GLY A 143 -20.43 8.40 27.32
C GLY A 143 -19.51 9.63 27.19
N MET A 144 -18.78 9.99 28.25
CA MET A 144 -17.96 11.21 28.29
C MET A 144 -16.52 10.95 27.86
N CYS A 145 -16.01 11.77 26.92
CA CYS A 145 -14.65 11.73 26.39
C CYS A 145 -13.93 13.05 26.66
N GLU A 146 -12.69 13.01 27.17
CA GLU A 146 -11.92 14.19 27.62
C GLU A 146 -11.77 15.30 26.57
N LYS A 147 -11.68 14.96 25.28
CA LYS A 147 -11.44 15.95 24.21
C LYS A 147 -12.69 16.53 23.55
N CYS A 148 -13.80 15.79 23.52
CA CYS A 148 -14.98 16.17 22.73
C CYS A 148 -16.23 16.43 23.58
N CYS A 149 -16.06 16.80 24.86
CA CYS A 149 -17.13 17.06 25.83
C CYS A 149 -18.06 18.25 25.48
N GLU A 150 -18.75 18.19 24.34
CA GLU A 150 -20.09 18.74 24.18
C GLU A 150 -21.06 17.56 24.34
N LYS A 151 -21.87 17.60 25.40
CA LYS A 151 -22.85 16.57 25.80
C LYS A 151 -23.62 16.00 24.60
N HIS A 152 -23.27 14.80 24.14
CA HIS A 152 -24.09 14.03 23.20
C HIS A 152 -25.13 13.25 24.01
N PHE A 153 -26.16 13.96 24.45
CA PHE A 153 -27.41 13.36 24.93
C PHE A 153 -28.41 13.35 23.78
N GLU A 154 -28.44 12.28 22.99
CA GLU A 154 -29.64 11.94 22.21
C GLU A 154 -29.93 10.43 22.29
N LYS A 155 -30.87 10.14 23.20
CA LYS A 155 -31.93 9.11 23.12
C LYS A 155 -31.50 7.65 22.98
N LEU A 156 -31.23 7.02 24.12
CA LEU A 156 -31.79 5.68 24.39
C LEU A 156 -33.23 5.89 24.87
N GLY A 157 -34.17 5.81 23.93
CA GLY A 157 -35.60 5.63 24.16
C GLY A 157 -36.03 4.35 23.46
#